data_AF-A0A139DP02-F1
#
_entry.id   AF-A0A139DP02-F1
#
_cell.length_a   1.000
_cell.length_b   1.000
_cell.length_c   1.000
_cell.angle_alpha   90.00
_cell.angle_beta   90.00
_cell.angle_gamma   90.00
#
_symmetry.space_group_name_H-M   'P 1'
#
loop_
_entity.id
_entity.type
_entity.pdbx_description
1 polymer ?
#
loop_
_entity_poly.entity_id
_entity_poly.type
_entity_poly.pdbx_seq_one_letter_code
_entity_poly.pdbx_strand_id
1 'polypeptide(L)'
;MRIIETDTGRALEHNGQTVDLPALPVDAVVHGYDTPQGLWADVQEAGKPRPVYAGSDGVKLGEIELPADPVAVRQAEAEGLKARFEKAVQNHMDATATERNYDGILSLCTYATSSVTKFAAEGQAGVEWRDQVWAKCYQILSDVEAGSRSAPTEPELISELPVFEWPAA
;
A
#
# COMPACT_ATOMS: atom_id res chain seq x y z
N MET A 1 -17.33 -28.23 10.75
CA MET A 1 -17.14 -26.82 10.38
C MET A 1 -16.81 -26.74 8.89
N ARG A 2 -17.12 -25.62 8.23
CA ARG A 2 -16.80 -25.36 6.82
C ARG A 2 -16.70 -23.86 6.56
N ILE A 3 -16.06 -23.48 5.47
CA ILE A 3 -16.08 -22.09 4.99
C ILE A 3 -17.33 -21.89 4.12
N ILE A 4 -18.03 -20.78 4.32
CA ILE A 4 -19.17 -20.35 3.51
C ILE A 4 -18.91 -18.94 2.98
N GLU A 5 -19.57 -18.60 1.87
CA GLU A 5 -19.63 -17.21 1.40
C GLU A 5 -20.80 -16.47 2.04
N THR A 6 -20.60 -15.19 2.31
CA THR A 6 -21.55 -14.27 2.92
C THR A 6 -21.58 -12.95 2.14
N ASP A 7 -22.54 -12.09 2.42
CA ASP A 7 -22.63 -10.76 1.81
C ASP A 7 -21.41 -9.87 2.12
N THR A 8 -20.68 -10.19 3.20
CA THR A 8 -19.50 -9.46 3.69
C THR A 8 -18.18 -10.15 3.34
N GLY A 9 -18.20 -11.31 2.69
CA GLY A 9 -17.01 -12.05 2.28
C GLY A 9 -17.12 -13.55 2.59
N ARG A 10 -16.23 -14.05 3.46
CA ARG A 10 -16.18 -15.47 3.85
C ARG A 10 -16.38 -15.61 5.35
N ALA A 11 -17.01 -16.69 5.78
CA ALA A 11 -17.20 -17.00 7.19
C ALA A 11 -16.92 -18.48 7.49
N LEU A 12 -16.47 -18.77 8.71
CA LEU A 12 -16.46 -20.13 9.24
C LEU A 12 -17.87 -20.44 9.78
N GLU A 13 -18.48 -21.54 9.33
CA GLU A 13 -19.77 -22.02 9.81
C GLU A 13 -19.63 -23.35 10.56
N HIS A 14 -20.30 -23.43 11.71
CA HIS A 14 -20.50 -24.68 12.43
C HIS A 14 -21.81 -24.64 13.22
N ASN A 15 -22.64 -25.67 13.04
CA ASN A 15 -23.91 -25.86 13.74
C ASN A 15 -24.86 -24.64 13.64
N GLY A 16 -24.85 -23.94 12.51
CA GLY A 16 -25.68 -22.76 12.29
C GLY A 16 -25.14 -21.47 12.92
N GLN A 17 -23.99 -21.52 13.60
CA GLN A 17 -23.24 -20.33 14.02
C GLN A 17 -22.20 -19.97 12.96
N THR A 18 -21.91 -18.68 12.82
CA THR A 18 -20.95 -18.15 11.85
C THR A 18 -19.97 -17.17 12.50
N VAL A 19 -18.72 -17.20 12.06
CA VAL A 19 -17.69 -16.21 12.39
C VAL A 19 -17.10 -15.67 11.10
N ASP A 20 -17.22 -14.37 10.88
CA ASP A 20 -16.66 -13.71 9.69
C ASP A 20 -15.14 -13.83 9.67
N LEU A 21 -14.58 -14.03 8.47
CA LEU A 21 -13.16 -14.20 8.24
C LEU A 21 -12.61 -13.02 7.45
N PRO A 22 -11.39 -12.56 7.75
CA PRO A 22 -10.75 -11.49 6.99
C PRO A 22 -10.44 -11.92 5.56
N ALA A 23 -10.58 -10.99 4.61
CA ALA A 23 -10.02 -11.13 3.28
C ALA A 23 -8.51 -10.92 3.34
N LEU A 24 -7.74 -12.00 3.19
CA LEU A 24 -6.28 -11.97 3.27
C LEU A 24 -5.64 -12.04 1.88
N PRO A 25 -4.56 -11.29 1.61
CA PRO A 25 -3.83 -11.34 0.34
C PRO A 25 -2.91 -12.57 0.23
N VAL A 26 -2.91 -13.46 1.21
CA VAL A 26 -2.06 -14.64 1.27
C VAL A 26 -2.86 -15.85 1.73
N ASP A 27 -2.38 -17.04 1.36
CA ASP A 27 -2.93 -18.28 1.89
C ASP A 27 -2.75 -18.35 3.40
N ALA A 28 -3.78 -18.86 4.07
CA ALA A 28 -3.85 -18.94 5.51
C ALA A 28 -4.52 -20.24 5.96
N VAL A 29 -4.54 -20.47 7.26
CA VAL A 29 -5.24 -21.60 7.89
C VAL A 29 -6.21 -21.06 8.92
N VAL A 30 -7.48 -21.44 8.81
CA VAL A 30 -8.52 -21.12 9.79
C VAL A 30 -8.57 -22.22 10.84
N HIS A 31 -8.40 -21.85 12.10
CA HIS A 31 -8.51 -22.73 13.26
C HIS A 31 -9.85 -22.52 13.94
N GLY A 32 -10.75 -23.51 13.88
CA GLY A 32 -12.08 -23.42 14.46
C GLY A 32 -12.17 -24.06 15.85
N TYR A 33 -12.92 -23.43 16.74
CA TYR A 33 -13.15 -23.90 18.10
C TYR A 33 -14.62 -23.73 18.49
N ASP A 34 -15.18 -24.73 19.16
CA ASP A 34 -16.47 -24.62 19.84
C ASP A 34 -16.20 -24.26 21.29
N THR A 35 -16.82 -23.19 21.76
CA THR A 35 -16.58 -22.63 23.10
C THR A 35 -17.91 -22.42 23.81
N PRO A 36 -17.92 -22.30 25.15
CA PRO A 36 -19.15 -21.97 25.88
C PRO A 36 -19.81 -20.65 25.43
N GLN A 37 -19.04 -19.74 24.81
CA GLN A 37 -19.54 -18.47 24.29
C GLN A 37 -19.99 -18.55 22.81
N GLY A 38 -19.81 -19.70 22.16
CA GLY A 38 -20.14 -19.96 20.76
C GLY A 38 -18.93 -20.29 19.89
N LEU A 39 -19.16 -20.36 18.57
CA LEU A 39 -18.11 -20.60 17.59
C LEU A 39 -17.04 -19.50 17.64
N TRP A 40 -15.78 -19.92 17.69
CA TRP A 40 -14.62 -19.06 17.59
C TRP A 40 -13.72 -19.53 16.45
N ALA A 41 -13.09 -18.58 15.76
CA ALA A 41 -12.16 -18.84 14.68
C ALA A 41 -10.96 -17.92 14.80
N ASP A 42 -9.79 -18.44 14.43
CA ASP A 42 -8.59 -17.64 14.22
C ASP A 42 -7.95 -17.98 12.88
N VAL A 43 -7.21 -17.03 12.32
CA VAL A 43 -6.60 -17.15 11.00
C VAL A 43 -5.09 -17.02 11.14
N GLN A 44 -4.39 -18.07 10.74
CA GLN A 44 -2.95 -18.12 10.73
C GLN A 44 -2.43 -17.94 9.30
N GLU A 45 -1.82 -16.81 9.02
CA GLU A 45 -1.05 -16.61 7.79
C GLU A 45 0.17 -17.56 7.77
N ALA A 46 0.58 -17.98 6.57
CA ALA A 46 1.76 -18.79 6.38
C ALA A 46 3.01 -18.15 7.04
N GLY A 47 3.72 -18.92 7.86
CA GLY A 47 4.93 -18.46 8.57
C GLY A 47 4.69 -17.60 9.82
N LYS A 48 3.43 -17.27 10.15
CA LYS A 48 3.10 -16.64 11.44
C LYS A 48 2.90 -17.70 12.54
N PRO A 49 3.22 -17.38 13.81
CA PRO A 49 2.89 -18.25 14.93
C PRO A 49 1.40 -18.57 14.97
N ARG A 50 1.07 -19.79 15.37
CA ARG A 50 -0.33 -20.18 15.54
C ARG A 50 -0.98 -19.33 16.64
N PRO A 51 -2.10 -18.66 16.34
CA PRO A 51 -2.89 -17.99 17.36
C PRO A 51 -3.44 -19.01 18.36
N VAL A 52 -3.45 -18.66 19.65
CA VAL A 52 -3.97 -19.51 20.71
C VAL A 52 -5.26 -18.91 21.22
N TYR A 53 -6.33 -19.70 21.24
CA TYR A 53 -7.57 -19.32 21.93
C TYR A 53 -7.26 -18.98 23.39
N ALA A 54 -7.63 -17.79 23.83
CA ALA A 54 -7.26 -17.27 25.14
C ALA A 54 -8.08 -17.87 26.32
N GLY A 55 -9.14 -18.64 26.04
CA GLY A 55 -9.98 -19.28 27.06
C GLY A 55 -9.56 -20.72 27.40
N SER A 56 -10.04 -21.25 28.52
CA SER A 56 -9.64 -22.56 29.05
C SER A 56 -10.47 -23.74 28.56
N ASP A 57 -11.67 -23.50 28.01
CA ASP A 57 -12.70 -24.54 27.83
C ASP A 57 -13.12 -24.76 26.36
N GLY A 58 -12.36 -24.22 25.41
CA GLY A 58 -12.64 -24.36 23.98
C GLY A 58 -12.24 -25.72 23.42
N VAL A 59 -13.16 -26.39 22.72
CA VAL A 59 -12.90 -27.65 22.00
C VAL A 59 -12.51 -27.33 20.56
N LYS A 60 -11.31 -27.74 20.14
CA LYS A 60 -10.87 -27.56 18.76
C LYS A 60 -11.73 -28.38 17.80
N LEU A 61 -12.35 -27.71 16.83
CA LEU A 61 -13.15 -28.31 15.76
C LEU A 61 -12.28 -28.80 14.61
N GLY A 62 -11.14 -28.14 14.37
CA GLY A 62 -10.12 -28.54 13.41
C GLY A 62 -9.47 -27.34 12.73
N GLU A 63 -8.90 -27.58 11.55
CA GLU A 63 -8.25 -26.57 10.71
C GLU A 63 -8.76 -26.67 9.27
N ILE A 64 -8.91 -25.53 8.58
CA ILE A 64 -9.27 -25.46 7.14
C ILE A 64 -8.30 -24.52 6.44
N GLU A 65 -7.77 -24.92 5.29
CA GLU A 65 -7.03 -24.03 4.40
C GLU A 65 -7.95 -22.92 3.87
N LEU A 66 -7.49 -21.69 3.98
CA LEU A 66 -8.15 -20.51 3.47
C LEU A 66 -7.27 -19.91 2.36
N PRO A 67 -7.61 -20.10 1.08
CA PRO A 67 -6.84 -19.51 0.00
C PRO A 67 -6.91 -17.97 0.05
N ALA A 68 -5.87 -17.33 -0.47
CA ALA A 68 -5.82 -15.88 -0.61
C ALA A 68 -7.08 -15.35 -1.32
N ASP A 69 -7.58 -14.21 -0.84
CA ASP A 69 -8.67 -13.49 -1.49
C ASP A 69 -8.14 -12.76 -2.72
N PRO A 70 -8.65 -13.04 -3.94
CA PRO A 70 -8.14 -12.40 -5.15
C PRO A 70 -8.29 -10.88 -5.16
N VAL A 71 -9.27 -10.31 -4.46
CA VAL A 71 -9.44 -8.86 -4.33
C VAL A 71 -8.38 -8.30 -3.39
N ALA A 72 -8.17 -8.92 -2.23
CA ALA A 72 -7.15 -8.50 -1.28
C ALA A 72 -5.74 -8.59 -1.88
N VAL A 73 -5.44 -9.65 -2.64
CA VAL A 73 -4.17 -9.80 -3.39
C VAL A 73 -3.93 -8.58 -4.27
N ARG A 74 -4.91 -8.24 -5.14
CA ARG A 74 -4.78 -7.10 -6.05
C ARG A 74 -4.59 -5.77 -5.31
N GLN A 75 -5.30 -5.57 -4.20
CA GLN A 75 -5.17 -4.37 -3.39
C GLN A 75 -3.77 -4.27 -2.77
N ALA A 76 -3.26 -5.35 -2.17
CA ALA A 76 -1.92 -5.39 -1.58
C ALA A 76 -0.82 -5.16 -2.64
N GLU A 77 -0.98 -5.74 -3.84
CA GLU A 77 -0.08 -5.51 -4.97
C GLU A 77 -0.10 -4.05 -5.45
N ALA A 78 -1.29 -3.44 -5.57
CA ALA A 78 -1.44 -2.04 -5.96
C ALA A 78 -0.83 -1.09 -4.93
N GLU A 79 -1.07 -1.30 -3.64
CA GLU A 79 -0.46 -0.53 -2.55
C GLU A 79 1.07 -0.68 -2.56
N GLY A 80 1.58 -1.90 -2.74
CA GLY A 80 3.00 -2.17 -2.85
C GLY A 80 3.66 -1.50 -4.06
N LEU A 81 2.95 -1.42 -5.19
CA LEU A 81 3.40 -0.67 -6.37
C LEU A 81 3.45 0.84 -6.09
N LYS A 82 2.36 1.39 -5.56
CA LYS A 82 2.24 2.81 -5.21
C LYS A 82 3.37 3.24 -4.27
N ALA A 83 3.62 2.49 -3.20
CA ALA A 83 4.67 2.82 -2.23
C ALA A 83 6.08 2.83 -2.86
N ARG A 84 6.37 1.89 -3.78
CA ARG A 84 7.64 1.87 -4.52
C ARG A 84 7.78 3.09 -5.43
N PHE A 85 6.74 3.43 -6.16
CA PHE A 85 6.74 4.59 -7.06
C PHE A 85 6.88 5.90 -6.31
N GLU A 86 6.12 6.10 -5.24
CA GLU A 86 6.23 7.28 -4.38
C GLU A 86 7.66 7.44 -3.85
N LYS A 87 8.27 6.35 -3.38
CA LYS A 87 9.66 6.37 -2.91
C LYS A 87 10.65 6.72 -4.01
N ALA A 88 10.54 6.11 -5.20
CA ALA A 88 11.44 6.39 -6.32
C ALA A 88 11.33 7.85 -6.79
N VAL A 89 10.10 8.36 -6.91
CA VAL A 89 9.81 9.74 -7.32
C VAL A 89 10.32 10.74 -6.29
N GLN A 90 10.07 10.50 -5.00
CA GLN A 90 10.57 11.34 -3.92
C GLN A 90 12.11 11.40 -3.94
N ASN A 91 12.78 10.25 -4.03
CA ASN A 91 14.25 10.19 -4.12
C ASN A 91 14.79 10.93 -5.34
N HIS A 92 14.12 10.85 -6.49
CA HIS A 92 14.52 11.58 -7.69
C HIS A 92 14.45 13.09 -7.50
N MET A 93 13.33 13.60 -6.97
CA MET A 93 13.17 15.02 -6.70
C MET A 93 14.15 15.54 -5.64
N ASP A 94 14.39 14.76 -4.59
CA ASP A 94 15.38 15.10 -3.57
C ASP A 94 16.79 15.15 -4.16
N ALA A 95 17.17 14.16 -4.96
CA ALA A 95 18.47 14.14 -5.62
C ALA A 95 18.67 15.39 -6.50
N THR A 96 17.66 15.76 -7.31
CA THR A 96 17.71 16.99 -8.11
C THR A 96 17.88 18.22 -7.24
N ALA A 97 17.11 18.38 -6.17
CA ALA A 97 17.24 19.53 -5.28
C ALA A 97 18.65 19.63 -4.63
N THR A 98 19.26 18.50 -4.29
CA THR A 98 20.59 18.47 -3.66
C THR A 98 21.71 18.97 -4.59
N GLU A 99 21.50 19.04 -5.91
CA GLU A 99 22.45 19.63 -6.86
C GLU A 99 22.81 21.09 -6.52
N ARG A 100 21.89 21.82 -5.86
CA ARG A 100 22.12 23.19 -5.37
C ARG A 100 22.21 23.29 -3.84
N ASN A 101 22.54 22.18 -3.15
CA ASN A 101 22.74 22.07 -1.70
C ASN A 101 21.47 22.31 -0.85
N TYR A 102 20.28 22.08 -1.40
CA TYR A 102 19.08 21.92 -0.59
C TYR A 102 19.07 20.53 0.06
N ASP A 103 18.48 20.39 1.25
CA ASP A 103 18.38 19.09 1.93
C ASP A 103 17.49 18.08 1.16
N GLY A 104 16.62 18.57 0.27
CA GLY A 104 15.67 17.82 -0.55
C GLY A 104 14.64 18.74 -1.19
N ILE A 105 13.68 18.17 -1.94
CA ILE A 105 12.65 18.94 -2.66
C ILE A 105 11.80 19.77 -1.71
N LEU A 106 11.51 19.27 -0.51
CA LEU A 106 10.77 20.02 0.50
C LEU A 106 11.53 21.28 0.94
N SER A 107 12.84 21.14 1.21
CA SER A 107 13.71 22.26 1.58
C SER A 107 13.75 23.31 0.49
N LEU A 108 13.96 22.90 -0.77
CA LEU A 108 13.88 23.79 -1.94
C LEU A 108 12.55 24.57 -1.99
N CYS A 109 11.41 23.86 -1.92
CA CYS A 109 10.10 24.48 -1.99
C CYS A 109 9.83 25.50 -0.87
N THR A 110 10.42 25.32 0.32
CA THR A 110 10.20 26.28 1.44
C THR A 110 10.72 27.68 1.15
N TYR A 111 11.66 27.82 0.21
CA TYR A 111 12.22 29.12 -0.18
C TYR A 111 11.37 29.90 -1.19
N ALA A 112 10.24 29.36 -1.68
CA ALA A 112 9.41 30.01 -2.68
C ALA A 112 8.99 31.46 -2.33
N THR A 113 8.87 31.77 -1.04
CA THR A 113 8.52 33.12 -0.55
C THR A 113 9.71 33.85 0.12
N SER A 114 10.93 33.46 -0.19
CA SER A 114 12.15 34.10 0.34
C SER A 114 12.25 35.57 -0.07
N SER A 115 12.84 36.41 0.77
CA SER A 115 13.20 37.79 0.40
C SER A 115 14.43 37.87 -0.50
N VAL A 116 15.18 36.76 -0.65
CA VAL A 116 16.32 36.64 -1.56
C VAL A 116 15.81 36.16 -2.91
N THR A 117 15.87 37.04 -3.93
CA THR A 117 15.31 36.80 -5.27
C THR A 117 15.70 35.45 -5.87
N LYS A 118 16.97 35.05 -5.75
CA LYS A 118 17.46 33.76 -6.24
C LYS A 118 16.71 32.58 -5.60
N PHE A 119 16.61 32.57 -4.27
CA PHE A 119 15.98 31.47 -3.54
C PHE A 119 14.46 31.45 -3.74
N ALA A 120 13.82 32.62 -3.87
CA ALA A 120 12.42 32.71 -4.23
C ALA A 120 12.14 32.08 -5.60
N ALA A 121 12.93 32.44 -6.62
CA ALA A 121 12.78 31.88 -7.97
C ALA A 121 13.02 30.36 -7.99
N GLU A 122 14.09 29.88 -7.36
CA GLU A 122 14.39 28.44 -7.28
C GLU A 122 13.31 27.67 -6.52
N GLY A 123 12.87 28.17 -5.36
CA GLY A 123 11.82 27.53 -4.56
C GLY A 123 10.48 27.48 -5.28
N GLN A 124 10.12 28.54 -6.01
CA GLN A 124 8.90 28.58 -6.82
C GLN A 124 8.96 27.56 -7.98
N ALA A 125 10.09 27.48 -8.69
CA ALA A 125 10.30 26.45 -9.71
C ALA A 125 10.20 25.03 -9.12
N GLY A 126 10.76 24.81 -7.92
CA GLY A 126 10.66 23.53 -7.21
C GLY A 126 9.22 23.14 -6.88
N VAL A 127 8.39 24.08 -6.43
CA VAL A 127 6.96 23.85 -6.17
C VAL A 127 6.24 23.43 -7.45
N GLU A 128 6.40 24.19 -8.52
CA GLU A 128 5.74 23.94 -9.80
C GLU A 128 6.15 22.59 -10.40
N TRP A 129 7.43 22.25 -10.32
CA TRP A 129 7.94 20.97 -10.81
C TRP A 129 7.44 19.79 -9.98
N ARG A 130 7.52 19.89 -8.64
CA ARG A 130 7.04 18.84 -7.73
C ARG A 130 5.56 18.52 -7.97
N ASP A 131 4.74 19.55 -8.17
CA ASP A 131 3.31 19.36 -8.42
C ASP A 131 3.07 18.61 -9.75
N GLN A 132 3.81 18.96 -10.81
CA GLN A 132 3.73 18.26 -12.11
C GLN A 132 4.24 16.81 -12.03
N VAL A 133 5.33 16.58 -11.30
CA VAL A 133 5.91 15.25 -11.07
C VAL A 133 4.91 14.34 -10.35
N TRP A 134 4.30 14.82 -9.26
CA TRP A 134 3.29 14.04 -8.55
C TRP A 134 2.04 13.79 -9.39
N ALA A 135 1.57 14.80 -10.14
CA ALA A 135 0.44 14.64 -11.05
C ALA A 135 0.70 13.54 -12.09
N LYS A 136 1.90 13.53 -12.69
CA LYS A 136 2.31 12.50 -13.66
C LYS A 136 2.44 11.11 -13.01
N CYS A 137 3.05 11.01 -11.83
CA CYS A 137 3.18 9.75 -11.09
C CYS A 137 1.80 9.13 -10.79
N TYR A 138 0.86 9.91 -10.25
CA TYR A 138 -0.47 9.41 -9.93
C TYR A 138 -1.32 9.13 -11.17
N GLN A 139 -1.12 9.86 -12.27
CA GLN A 139 -1.73 9.49 -13.55
C GLN A 139 -1.27 8.10 -14.01
N ILE A 140 0.03 7.82 -13.96
CA ILE A 140 0.57 6.51 -14.33
C ILE A 140 0.03 5.41 -13.40
N LEU A 141 -0.01 5.64 -12.09
CA LEU A 141 -0.60 4.70 -11.14
C LEU A 141 -2.08 4.41 -11.46
N SER A 142 -2.86 5.46 -11.76
CA SER A 142 -4.26 5.31 -12.13
C SER A 142 -4.44 4.53 -13.43
N ASP A 143 -3.59 4.76 -14.44
CA ASP A 143 -3.63 4.01 -15.70
C ASP A 143 -3.28 2.52 -15.49
N VAL A 144 -2.38 2.21 -14.55
CA VAL A 144 -2.04 0.83 -14.18
C VAL A 144 -3.20 0.16 -13.43
N GLU A 145 -3.78 0.85 -12.44
CA GLU A 145 -4.95 0.36 -11.68
C GLU A 145 -6.16 0.11 -12.57
N ALA A 146 -6.37 0.96 -13.59
CA ALA A 146 -7.42 0.80 -14.59
C ALA A 146 -7.14 -0.30 -15.62
N GLY A 147 -5.93 -0.88 -15.63
CA GLY A 147 -5.49 -1.86 -16.64
C GLY A 147 -5.24 -1.26 -18.03
N SER A 148 -5.18 0.07 -18.14
CA SER A 148 -4.89 0.78 -19.39
C SER A 148 -3.43 0.65 -19.83
N ARG A 149 -2.53 0.34 -18.91
CA ARG A 149 -1.11 0.05 -19.18
C ARG A 149 -0.52 -0.93 -18.16
N SER A 150 0.61 -1.54 -18.52
CA SER A 150 1.44 -2.28 -17.58
C SER A 150 2.19 -1.33 -16.64
N ALA A 151 2.47 -1.78 -15.41
CA ALA A 151 3.31 -1.07 -14.47
C ALA A 151 4.73 -0.88 -15.03
N PRO A 152 5.25 0.35 -15.15
CA PRO A 152 6.63 0.57 -15.54
C PRO A 152 7.60 0.12 -14.42
N THR A 153 8.85 -0.09 -14.79
CA THR A 153 9.96 -0.15 -13.83
C THR A 153 10.24 1.24 -13.23
N GLU A 154 10.97 1.29 -12.11
CA GLU A 154 11.34 2.58 -11.51
C GLU A 154 12.14 3.49 -12.48
N PRO A 155 13.13 3.01 -13.25
CA PRO A 155 13.83 3.85 -14.23
C PRO A 155 12.92 4.37 -15.35
N GLU A 156 11.99 3.53 -15.84
CA GLU A 156 11.01 3.93 -16.86
C GLU A 156 10.08 5.03 -16.31
N LEU A 157 9.56 4.85 -15.09
CA LEU A 157 8.77 5.86 -14.40
C LEU A 157 9.52 7.19 -14.34
N ILE A 158 10.76 7.20 -13.86
CA ILE A 158 11.57 8.43 -13.74
C ILE A 158 11.77 9.09 -15.11
N SER A 159 11.99 8.32 -16.18
CA SER A 159 12.15 8.87 -17.53
C SER A 159 10.88 9.48 -18.13
N GLU A 160 9.70 9.13 -17.61
CA GLU A 160 8.42 9.71 -18.00
C GLU A 160 8.06 10.99 -17.21
N LEU A 161 8.83 11.33 -16.16
CA LEU A 161 8.57 12.51 -15.35
C LEU A 161 9.00 13.80 -16.06
N PRO A 162 8.35 14.94 -15.75
CA PRO A 162 8.83 16.25 -16.18
C PRO A 162 10.30 16.45 -15.77
N VAL A 163 11.12 16.99 -16.68
CA VAL A 163 12.50 17.34 -16.38
C VAL A 163 12.53 18.67 -15.62
N PHE A 164 13.36 18.75 -14.58
CA PHE A 164 13.54 20.01 -13.86
C PHE A 164 14.48 20.95 -14.59
N GLU A 165 14.07 22.21 -14.74
CA GLU A 165 14.91 23.27 -15.25
C GLU A 165 15.13 24.32 -14.16
N TRP A 166 16.40 24.50 -13.78
CA TRP A 166 16.74 25.54 -12.82
C TRP A 166 16.55 26.93 -13.43
N PRO A 167 15.91 27.87 -12.71
CA PRO A 167 15.78 29.24 -13.20
C PRO A 167 17.15 29.91 -13.33
N ALA A 168 17.24 30.84 -14.29
CA ALA A 168 18.41 31.70 -14.45
C ALA A 168 18.63 32.56 -13.18
N ALA A 169 19.90 32.78 -12.85
CA ALA A 169 20.32 33.57 -11.69
C ALA A 169 20.04 35.07 -11.87
#